data_AF-A0A662LUC3-F1
#
_entry.id   AF-A0A662LUC3-F1
#
_cell.length_a   1.000
_cell.length_b   1.000
_cell.length_c   1.000
_cell.angle_alpha   90.00
_cell.angle_beta   90.00
_cell.angle_gamma   90.00
#
_symmetry.space_group_name_H-M   'P 1'
#
loop_
_entity.id
_entity.type
_entity.pdbx_description
1 polymer ?
#
loop_
_entity_poly.entity_id
_entity_poly.type
_entity_poly.pdbx_seq_one_letter_code
_entity_poly.pdbx_strand_id
1 'polypeptide(L)'
;MSKDYQLNDIVVFVNGVQIIKGVIDEKIIHQTQKEKIVKYFIRPYGRAEFVEIAPENIYDSFEEARACVISAFEKSFSKEMLKKRYNQTIKAIKDKHDAEMKSFNKDKKTVLDSIYLITDDFCNKLESAYQNELKKKQDNSKERE
;
A
#
# COMPACT_ATOMS: atom_id res chain seq x y z
N MET A 1 26.85 -0.16 26.72
CA MET A 1 26.84 -0.81 28.04
C MET A 1 25.38 -0.97 28.44
N SER A 2 24.93 -2.19 28.75
CA SER A 2 23.57 -2.41 29.25
C SER A 2 23.46 -1.73 30.61
N LYS A 3 22.58 -0.72 30.74
CA LYS A 3 22.27 -0.14 32.04
C LYS A 3 21.56 -1.20 32.88
N ASP A 4 22.00 -1.40 34.12
CA ASP A 4 21.44 -2.39 35.02
C ASP A 4 20.56 -1.67 36.04
N TYR A 5 19.26 -1.64 35.78
CA TYR A 5 18.29 -0.96 36.62
C TYR A 5 17.80 -1.88 37.74
N GLN A 6 17.52 -1.29 38.90
CA GLN A 6 17.08 -1.97 40.10
C GLN A 6 15.59 -1.84 40.34
N LEU A 7 15.08 -2.69 41.22
CA LEU A 7 13.69 -2.62 41.68
C LEU A 7 13.42 -1.25 42.31
N ASN A 8 12.26 -0.68 42.03
CA ASN A 8 11.82 0.66 42.44
C ASN A 8 12.55 1.84 41.78
N ASP A 9 13.47 1.60 40.84
CA ASP A 9 14.05 2.68 40.06
C ASP A 9 12.98 3.41 39.25
N ILE A 10 13.08 4.74 39.26
CA ILE A 10 12.24 5.59 38.43
C ILE A 10 12.91 5.74 37.08
N VAL A 11 12.23 5.29 36.02
CA VAL A 11 12.77 5.24 34.67
C VAL A 11 11.82 5.87 33.66
N VAL A 12 12.37 6.23 32.50
CA VAL A 12 11.61 6.63 31.33
C VAL A 12 11.76 5.56 30.26
N PHE A 13 10.69 5.17 29.61
CA PHE A 13 10.75 4.17 28.54
C PHE A 13 9.90 4.60 27.34
N VAL A 14 10.23 4.03 26.19
CA VAL A 14 9.53 4.27 24.93
C VAL A 14 8.66 3.06 24.61
N ASN A 15 7.36 3.29 24.43
CA ASN A 15 6.41 2.28 23.93
C ASN A 15 5.77 2.79 22.63
N GLY A 16 6.28 2.30 21.50
CA GLY A 16 5.93 2.83 20.18
C GLY A 16 6.38 4.28 20.03
N VAL A 17 5.42 5.21 19.89
CA VAL A 17 5.66 6.66 19.80
C VAL A 17 5.50 7.39 21.14
N GLN A 18 5.10 6.69 22.20
CA GLN A 18 4.84 7.30 23.50
C GLN A 18 6.06 7.19 24.40
N ILE A 19 6.37 8.28 25.10
CA ILE A 19 7.42 8.34 26.12
C ILE A 19 6.74 8.39 27.47
N ILE A 20 7.00 7.40 28.31
CA ILE A 20 6.27 7.19 29.56
C ILE A 20 7.27 7.08 30.70
N LYS A 21 6.95 7.68 31.85
CA LYS A 21 7.70 7.54 33.08
C LYS A 21 7.03 6.50 33.97
N GLY A 22 7.81 5.66 34.64
CA GLY A 22 7.30 4.64 35.53
C GLY A 22 8.33 4.18 36.55
N VAL A 23 7.94 3.19 37.33
CA VAL A 23 8.77 2.52 38.32
C VAL A 23 8.99 1.07 37.90
N ILE A 24 10.22 0.59 38.04
CA ILE A 24 10.52 -0.83 37.86
C ILE A 24 9.91 -1.63 39.01
N ASP A 25 9.01 -2.55 38.68
CA ASP A 25 8.32 -3.40 39.66
C ASP A 25 8.89 -4.83 39.66
N GLU A 26 9.43 -5.30 38.54
CA GLU A 26 10.08 -6.61 38.47
C GLU A 26 11.14 -6.66 37.37
N LYS A 27 12.16 -7.51 37.56
CA LYS A 27 13.16 -7.83 36.55
C LYS A 27 13.05 -9.32 36.19
N ILE A 28 12.69 -9.57 34.94
CA ILE A 28 12.53 -10.91 34.40
C ILE A 28 13.81 -11.29 33.66
N ILE A 29 14.43 -12.39 34.07
CA ILE A 29 15.66 -12.91 33.47
C ILE A 29 15.38 -14.31 32.92
N HIS A 30 15.30 -14.43 31.60
CA HIS A 30 15.17 -15.71 30.92
C HIS A 30 16.55 -16.16 30.40
N GLN A 31 16.96 -17.38 30.77
CA GLN A 31 18.16 -18.00 30.23
C GLN A 31 17.76 -19.02 29.17
N THR A 32 18.10 -18.74 27.92
CA THR A 32 17.97 -19.70 26.82
C THR A 32 19.31 -20.39 26.57
N GLN A 33 19.33 -21.47 25.77
CA GLN A 33 20.57 -22.21 25.44
C GLN A 33 21.64 -21.35 24.74
N LYS A 34 21.25 -20.23 24.14
CA LYS A 34 22.15 -19.36 23.36
C LYS A 34 22.35 -17.99 24.00
N GLU A 35 21.36 -17.45 24.70
CA GLU A 35 21.41 -16.07 25.20
C GLU A 35 20.62 -15.87 26.51
N LYS A 36 21.06 -14.87 27.29
CA LYS A 36 20.34 -14.36 28.47
C LYS A 36 19.51 -13.16 28.05
N ILE A 37 18.19 -13.30 28.10
CA ILE A 37 17.22 -12.24 27.79
C ILE A 37 16.81 -11.59 29.11
N VAL A 38 17.01 -10.28 29.22
CA VAL A 38 16.57 -9.48 30.37
C VAL A 38 15.40 -8.62 29.92
N LYS A 39 14.34 -8.54 30.73
CA LYS A 39 13.21 -7.63 30.55
C LYS A 39 12.79 -7.04 31.89
N TYR A 40 12.19 -5.87 31.87
CA TYR A 40 11.67 -5.21 33.08
C TYR A 40 10.16 -5.06 32.98
N PHE A 41 9.48 -5.38 34.07
CA PHE A 41 8.07 -5.08 34.25
C PHE A 41 7.98 -3.72 34.93
N ILE A 42 7.40 -2.74 34.24
CA ILE A 42 7.40 -1.35 34.67
C ILE A 42 5.95 -0.92 34.94
N ARG A 43 5.72 -0.30 36.10
CA ARG A 43 4.46 0.36 36.45
C ARG A 43 4.48 1.81 35.94
N PRO A 44 3.74 2.15 34.88
CA PRO A 44 3.74 3.49 34.33
C PRO A 44 2.91 4.44 35.19
N TYR A 45 3.36 5.68 35.34
CA TYR A 45 2.60 6.69 36.06
C TYR A 45 1.34 7.07 35.29
N GLY A 46 0.20 7.09 35.99
CA GLY A 46 -1.09 7.41 35.40
C GLY A 46 -1.72 6.28 34.59
N ARG A 47 -1.17 5.05 34.64
CA ARG A 47 -1.77 3.84 34.06
C ARG A 47 -1.95 2.76 35.11
N ALA A 48 -3.00 1.95 34.94
CA ALA A 48 -3.32 0.84 35.84
C ALA A 48 -2.74 -0.51 35.37
N GLU A 49 -1.95 -0.50 34.30
CA GLU A 49 -1.37 -1.69 33.69
C GLU A 49 0.16 -1.63 33.76
N PHE A 50 0.77 -2.79 33.90
CA PHE A 50 2.22 -2.92 33.79
C PHE A 50 2.63 -3.18 32.36
N VAL A 51 3.85 -2.77 32.02
CA VAL A 51 4.40 -2.94 30.67
C VAL A 51 5.72 -3.69 30.78
N GLU A 52 5.87 -4.75 29.99
CA GLU A 52 7.13 -5.47 29.81
C GLU A 52 7.98 -4.75 28.76
N ILE A 53 9.18 -4.32 29.13
CA ILE A 53 10.08 -3.54 28.28
C ILE A 53 11.50 -4.12 28.31
N ALA A 54 12.14 -4.17 27.14
CA ALA A 54 13.53 -4.57 27.02
C ALA A 54 14.49 -3.45 27.53
N PRO A 55 15.62 -3.80 28.17
CA PRO A 55 16.55 -2.86 28.80
C PRO A 55 17.01 -1.72 27.89
N GLU A 56 17.17 -1.99 26.59
CA GLU A 56 17.61 -1.03 25.57
C GLU A 56 16.62 0.10 25.30
N ASN A 57 15.36 -0.06 25.71
CA ASN A 57 14.29 0.93 25.53
C ASN A 57 13.96 1.69 26.82
N ILE A 58 14.84 1.59 27.82
CA ILE A 58 14.76 2.31 29.09
C ILE A 58 15.86 3.38 29.11
N TYR A 59 15.49 4.56 29.58
CA TYR A 59 16.29 5.79 29.54
C TYR A 59 16.22 6.48 30.90
N ASP A 60 17.26 7.26 31.22
CA ASP A 60 17.36 7.92 32.53
C ASP A 60 16.56 9.24 32.53
N SER A 61 16.30 9.80 31.34
CA SER A 61 15.59 11.06 31.20
C SER A 61 14.63 11.06 30.00
N PHE A 62 13.67 11.98 30.05
CA PHE A 62 12.81 12.27 28.91
C PHE A 62 13.59 12.80 27.70
N GLU A 63 14.70 13.51 27.91
CA GLU A 63 15.51 14.05 26.82
C GLU A 63 16.19 12.93 26.03
N GLU A 64 16.77 11.94 26.71
CA GLU A 64 17.37 10.76 26.09
C GLU A 64 16.32 9.96 25.30
N ALA A 65 15.17 9.70 25.92
CA ALA A 65 14.06 9.00 25.26
C ALA A 65 13.54 9.76 24.03
N ARG A 66 13.40 11.09 24.12
CA ARG A 66 12.96 11.95 22.99
C ARG A 66 13.96 11.91 21.84
N ALA A 67 15.26 12.06 22.14
CA ALA A 67 16.31 11.99 21.13
C ALA A 67 16.30 10.65 20.40
N CYS A 68 16.07 9.55 21.12
CA CYS A 68 15.95 8.23 20.51
C CYS A 68 14.74 8.12 19.57
N VAL A 69 13.55 8.54 20.02
CA VAL A 69 12.33 8.54 19.19
C VAL A 69 12.50 9.41 17.95
N ILE A 70 13.05 10.62 18.10
CA ILE A 70 13.30 11.53 16.97
C ILE A 70 14.28 10.89 15.99
N SER A 71 15.39 10.33 16.46
CA SER A 71 16.37 9.68 15.59
C SER A 71 15.78 8.48 14.85
N ALA A 72 14.97 7.65 15.52
CA ALA A 72 14.28 6.54 14.89
C ALA A 72 13.28 7.04 13.83
N PHE A 73 12.54 8.10 14.13
CA PHE A 73 11.63 8.75 13.20
C PHE A 73 12.37 9.33 11.98
N GLU A 74 13.44 10.11 12.18
CA GLU A 74 14.25 10.67 11.10
C GLU A 74 14.90 9.59 10.22
N LYS A 75 15.38 8.50 10.80
CA LYS A 75 15.86 7.33 10.05
C LYS A 75 14.76 6.70 9.21
N SER A 76 13.55 6.59 9.76
CA SER A 76 12.40 6.05 9.03
C SER A 76 11.92 6.98 7.90
N PHE A 77 12.19 8.28 7.98
CA PHE A 77 11.84 9.29 6.98
C PHE A 77 13.06 9.86 6.24
N SER A 78 14.08 9.04 5.99
CA SER A 78 15.25 9.51 5.26
C SER A 78 14.84 10.08 3.88
N LYS A 79 15.52 11.14 3.45
CA LYS A 79 15.30 11.81 2.16
C LYS A 79 15.36 10.83 0.98
N GLU A 80 16.20 9.79 1.10
CA GLU A 80 16.33 8.73 0.10
C GLU A 80 15.11 7.81 0.05
N MET A 81 14.54 7.45 1.21
CA MET A 81 13.35 6.59 1.29
C MET A 81 12.12 7.33 0.75
N LEU A 82 11.98 8.61 1.08
CA LEU A 82 10.94 9.50 0.53
C LEU A 82 11.07 9.65 -0.99
N LYS A 83 12.28 9.90 -1.51
CA LYS A 83 12.54 9.96 -2.96
C LYS A 83 12.21 8.64 -3.66
N LYS A 84 12.57 7.50 -3.06
CA LYS A 84 12.29 6.17 -3.60
C LYS A 84 10.79 5.92 -3.70
N ARG A 85 10.02 6.23 -2.65
CA ARG A 85 8.54 6.12 -2.68
C ARG A 85 7.92 7.03 -3.72
N TYR A 86 8.36 8.29 -3.79
CA TYR A 86 7.90 9.24 -4.80
C TYR A 86 8.12 8.73 -6.23
N ASN A 87 9.32 8.23 -6.53
CA ASN A 87 9.66 7.68 -7.84
C ASN A 87 8.85 6.41 -8.16
N GLN A 88 8.60 5.55 -7.18
CA GLN A 88 7.76 4.36 -7.36
C GLN A 88 6.31 4.74 -7.69
N THR A 89 5.75 5.74 -7.02
CA THR A 89 4.41 6.24 -7.29
C THR A 89 4.30 6.83 -8.70
N ILE A 90 5.26 7.67 -9.12
CA ILE A 90 5.29 8.21 -10.48
C ILE A 90 5.37 7.08 -11.51
N LYS A 91 6.24 6.09 -11.27
CA LYS A 91 6.38 4.95 -12.18
C LYS A 91 5.06 4.18 -12.32
N ALA A 92 4.38 3.89 -11.20
CA ALA A 92 3.10 3.19 -11.24
C ALA A 92 2.00 3.97 -11.98
N ILE A 93 1.95 5.30 -11.79
CA ILE A 93 1.04 6.19 -12.53
C ILE A 93 1.35 6.15 -14.03
N LYS A 94 2.64 6.24 -14.39
CA LYS A 94 3.08 6.19 -15.78
C LYS A 94 2.73 4.85 -16.44
N ASP A 95 3.05 3.74 -15.77
CA ASP A 95 2.79 2.38 -16.27
C ASP A 95 1.29 2.17 -16.50
N LYS A 96 0.43 2.70 -15.62
CA LYS A 96 -1.03 2.66 -15.77
C LYS A 96 -1.50 3.41 -17.03
N HIS A 97 -1.07 4.66 -17.20
CA HIS A 97 -1.48 5.47 -18.36
C HIS A 97 -0.89 4.98 -19.69
N ASP A 98 0.32 4.42 -19.68
CA ASP A 98 0.91 3.79 -20.87
C ASP A 98 0.07 2.58 -21.32
N ALA A 99 -0.50 1.81 -20.39
CA ALA A 99 -1.41 0.71 -20.70
C ALA A 99 -2.73 1.20 -21.30
N GLU A 100 -3.34 2.23 -20.69
CA GLU A 100 -4.56 2.88 -21.20
C GLU A 100 -4.34 3.43 -22.63
N MET A 101 -3.20 4.08 -22.88
CA MET A 101 -2.88 4.60 -24.21
C MET A 101 -2.66 3.52 -25.26
N LYS A 102 -2.05 2.38 -24.90
CA LYS A 102 -1.94 1.24 -25.83
C LYS A 102 -3.32 0.68 -26.19
N SER A 103 -4.22 0.58 -25.22
CA SER A 103 -5.61 0.15 -25.47
C SER A 103 -6.31 1.12 -26.42
N PHE A 104 -6.25 2.43 -26.11
CA PHE A 104 -6.85 3.45 -26.96
C PHE A 104 -6.33 3.41 -28.40
N ASN A 105 -5.02 3.25 -28.60
CA ASN A 105 -4.44 3.17 -29.94
C ASN A 105 -4.90 1.92 -30.71
N LYS A 106 -5.09 0.80 -30.01
CA LYS A 106 -5.64 -0.44 -30.59
C LYS A 106 -7.10 -0.26 -31.01
N ASP A 107 -7.92 0.35 -30.16
CA ASP A 107 -9.33 0.60 -30.44
C ASP A 107 -9.48 1.60 -31.59
N LYS A 108 -8.71 2.68 -31.57
CA LYS A 108 -8.63 3.66 -32.67
C LYS A 108 -8.30 2.98 -34.00
N LYS A 109 -7.29 2.09 -34.01
CA LYS A 109 -6.93 1.33 -35.21
C LYS A 109 -8.10 0.46 -35.68
N THR A 110 -8.75 -0.26 -34.77
CA THR A 110 -9.89 -1.14 -35.09
C THR A 110 -11.05 -0.36 -35.73
N VAL A 111 -11.36 0.82 -35.19
CA VAL A 111 -12.39 1.71 -35.75
C VAL A 111 -11.97 2.21 -37.13
N LEU A 112 -10.74 2.66 -37.30
CA LEU A 112 -10.22 3.11 -38.59
C LEU A 112 -10.26 1.98 -39.63
N ASP A 113 -9.78 0.79 -39.28
CA ASP A 113 -9.80 -0.39 -40.15
C ASP A 113 -11.25 -0.74 -40.58
N SER A 114 -12.22 -0.60 -39.66
CA SER A 114 -13.64 -0.80 -39.97
C SER A 114 -14.20 0.25 -40.93
N ILE A 115 -13.80 1.52 -40.76
CA ILE A 115 -14.17 2.61 -41.67
C ILE A 115 -13.58 2.35 -43.06
N TYR A 116 -12.32 1.93 -43.15
CA TYR A 116 -11.66 1.64 -44.42
C TYR A 116 -12.24 0.42 -45.15
N LEU A 117 -12.94 -0.47 -44.45
CA LEU A 117 -13.68 -1.59 -45.05
C LEU A 117 -15.01 -1.17 -45.70
N ILE A 118 -15.54 0.00 -45.34
CA ILE A 118 -16.74 0.57 -45.99
C ILE A 118 -16.31 1.14 -47.34
N THR A 119 -16.55 0.37 -48.39
CA THR A 119 -16.33 0.78 -49.79
C THR A 119 -17.65 0.84 -50.54
N ASP A 120 -17.68 1.57 -51.66
CA ASP A 120 -18.87 1.63 -52.52
C ASP A 120 -19.33 0.22 -52.93
N ASP A 121 -18.39 -0.67 -53.23
CA ASP A 121 -18.67 -2.07 -53.57
C ASP A 121 -19.33 -2.86 -52.42
N PHE A 122 -18.92 -2.60 -51.17
CA PHE A 122 -19.53 -3.21 -49.99
C PHE A 122 -20.97 -2.70 -49.80
N CYS A 123 -21.19 -1.39 -49.92
CA CYS A 123 -22.51 -0.76 -49.83
C CYS A 123 -23.45 -1.26 -50.93
N ASN A 124 -22.97 -1.33 -52.17
CA ASN A 124 -23.74 -1.82 -53.32
C ASN A 124 -24.18 -3.29 -53.15
N LYS A 125 -23.33 -4.13 -52.55
CA LYS A 125 -23.67 -5.53 -52.23
C LYS A 125 -24.76 -5.64 -51.16
N LEU A 126 -24.66 -4.82 -50.11
CA LEU A 126 -25.69 -4.78 -49.05
C LEU A 126 -27.04 -4.29 -49.60
N GLU A 127 -27.02 -3.23 -50.41
CA GLU A 127 -28.22 -2.71 -51.06
C GLU A 127 -28.87 -3.78 -51.97
N SER A 128 -28.06 -4.46 -52.78
CA SER A 128 -28.54 -5.55 -53.65
C SER A 128 -29.18 -6.69 -52.87
N ALA A 129 -28.59 -7.09 -51.73
CA ALA A 129 -29.15 -8.12 -50.86
C ALA A 129 -30.49 -7.69 -50.25
N TYR A 130 -30.58 -6.44 -49.78
CA TYR A 130 -31.80 -5.88 -49.19
C TYR A 130 -32.95 -5.80 -50.20
N GLN A 131 -32.67 -5.33 -51.42
CA GLN A 131 -33.67 -5.28 -52.51
C GLN A 131 -34.19 -6.67 -52.88
N ASN A 132 -33.32 -7.69 -52.86
CA ASN A 132 -33.73 -9.08 -53.10
C ASN A 132 -34.62 -9.63 -51.99
N GLU A 133 -34.37 -9.29 -50.72
CA GLU A 133 -35.25 -9.68 -49.62
C GLU A 133 -36.63 -9.00 -49.71
N LEU A 134 -36.67 -7.72 -50.08
CA LEU A 134 -37.92 -6.99 -50.28
C LEU A 134 -38.78 -7.63 -51.38
N LYS A 135 -38.18 -7.99 -52.51
CA LYS A 135 -38.88 -8.70 -53.60
C LYS A 135 -39.43 -10.04 -53.14
N LYS A 136 -38.62 -10.87 -52.46
CA LYS A 136 -39.08 -12.16 -51.91
C LYS A 136 -40.26 -12.01 -50.94
N LYS A 137 -40.28 -10.95 -50.13
CA LYS A 137 -41.41 -10.68 -49.23
C LYS A 137 -42.68 -10.25 -49.97
N GLN A 138 -42.56 -9.45 -51.04
CA GLN A 138 -43.68 -9.05 -51.88
C GLN A 138 -44.27 -10.22 -52.68
N ASP A 139 -43.41 -11.10 -53.20
CA ASP A 139 -43.86 -12.28 -53.94
C ASP A 139 -44.58 -13.28 -53.03
N ASN A 140 -44.06 -13.52 -51.82
CA ASN A 140 -44.72 -14.36 -50.80
C ASN A 140 -46.06 -13.80 -50.29
N SER A 141 -46.27 -12.48 -50.37
CA SER A 141 -47.58 -11.87 -50.03
C SER A 141 -48.62 -12.04 -51.14
N LYS A 142 -48.20 -12.15 -52.41
CA LYS A 142 -49.09 -12.37 -53.55
C LYS A 142 -49.55 -13.82 -53.72
N GLU A 143 -48.80 -14.79 -53.20
CA GLU A 143 -49.19 -16.21 -53.21
C GLU A 143 -50.17 -16.59 -52.07
N ARG A 144 -50.53 -15.65 -51.19
CA ARG A 144 -51.43 -15.86 -50.04
C ARG A 144 -52.80 -15.19 -50.18
N GLU A 145 -53.07 -14.55 -51.32
CA GLU A 145 -54.41 -14.05 -51.74
C GLU A 145 -55.02 -14.98 -52.79
#